data_AF-A0A958QKJ2-F1
#
_entry.id   AF-A0A958QKJ2-F1
#
_cell.length_a   1.000
_cell.length_b   1.000
_cell.length_c   1.000
_cell.angle_alpha   90.00
_cell.angle_beta   90.00
_cell.angle_gamma   90.00
#
_symmetry.space_group_name_H-M   'P 1'
#
loop_
_entity.id
_entity.type
_entity.pdbx_description
1 polymer ?
#
loop_
_entity_poly.entity_id
_entity_poly.type
_entity_poly.pdbx_seq_one_letter_code
_entity_poly.pdbx_strand_id
1 'polypeptide(L)'
;MKTSMLVKLNFLILGLGLSLYFIYSLNTKGISPGVQALFGIESEDEAAGSNQFRWNWCDTKVAAIIRPDEFKISQQGSNWVRDGKEPQVVDFVAVEKWLAKSCAVSAEKLAAAEDTTFMPALLVKFVDGHVGIIRRNAAGNYSWKGQVFTAPAFDAALEELSELPEGRRK
;
A
#
# COMPACT_ATOMS: atom_id res chain seq x y z
N MET A 1 -41.30 33.58 3.30
CA MET A 1 -41.59 32.21 3.77
C MET A 1 -40.62 31.84 4.89
N LYS A 2 -41.12 31.53 6.10
CA LYS A 2 -40.28 31.01 7.19
C LYS A 2 -40.09 29.51 6.99
N THR A 3 -38.94 29.07 6.50
CA THR A 3 -38.61 27.64 6.42
C THR A 3 -38.54 27.04 7.82
N SER A 4 -39.25 25.93 8.04
CA SER A 4 -39.28 25.21 9.32
C SER A 4 -37.89 24.76 9.75
N MET A 5 -37.59 24.90 11.04
CA MET A 5 -36.31 24.50 11.64
C MET A 5 -35.97 23.02 11.40
N LEU A 6 -37.00 22.18 11.29
CA LEU A 6 -36.89 20.76 10.95
C LEU A 6 -36.31 20.53 9.55
N VAL A 7 -36.65 21.37 8.58
CA VAL A 7 -36.12 21.25 7.20
C VAL A 7 -34.63 21.56 7.20
N LYS A 8 -34.21 22.63 7.91
CA LYS A 8 -32.80 23.00 8.03
C LYS A 8 -31.96 21.89 8.70
N LEU A 9 -32.51 21.27 9.74
CA LEU A 9 -31.81 20.17 10.45
C LEU A 9 -31.62 18.94 9.55
N ASN A 10 -32.63 18.58 8.76
CA ASN A 10 -32.52 17.46 7.82
C ASN A 10 -31.44 17.72 6.76
N PHE A 11 -31.39 18.91 6.16
CA PHE A 11 -30.35 19.27 5.21
C PHE A 11 -28.95 19.23 5.83
N LEU A 12 -28.81 19.64 7.08
CA LEU A 12 -27.52 19.64 7.79
C LEU A 12 -27.03 18.21 8.05
N ILE A 13 -27.91 17.31 8.48
CA ILE A 13 -27.57 15.89 8.70
C ILE A 13 -27.22 15.21 7.37
N LEU A 14 -28.00 15.46 6.32
CA LEU A 14 -27.78 14.85 5.00
C LEU A 14 -26.47 15.35 4.37
N GLY A 15 -26.17 16.65 4.51
CA GLY A 15 -24.89 17.24 4.11
C GLY A 15 -23.70 16.65 4.87
N LEU A 16 -23.82 16.47 6.19
CA LEU A 16 -22.79 15.84 7.00
C LEU A 16 -22.55 14.38 6.56
N GLY A 17 -23.62 13.61 6.36
CA GLY A 17 -23.54 12.23 5.89
C GLY A 17 -22.86 12.10 4.52
N LEU A 18 -23.21 12.98 3.58
CA LEU A 18 -22.56 13.05 2.27
C LEU A 18 -21.07 13.40 2.39
N SER A 19 -20.70 14.35 3.25
CA SER A 19 -19.30 14.73 3.45
C SER A 19 -18.47 13.59 4.06
N LEU A 20 -19.01 12.89 5.06
CA LEU A 20 -18.36 11.72 5.66
C LEU A 20 -18.23 10.56 4.67
N TYR A 21 -19.29 10.30 3.89
CA TYR A 21 -19.25 9.30 2.83
C TYR A 21 -18.20 9.63 1.77
N PHE A 22 -18.10 10.89 1.37
CA PHE A 22 -17.12 11.35 0.40
C PHE A 22 -15.69 11.16 0.93
N ILE A 23 -15.41 11.57 2.16
CA ILE A 23 -14.10 11.36 2.81
C ILE A 23 -13.75 9.86 2.89
N TYR A 24 -14.71 9.03 3.32
CA TYR A 24 -14.52 7.58 3.39
C TYR A 24 -14.25 6.97 2.00
N SER A 25 -15.01 7.37 0.99
CA SER A 25 -14.83 6.91 -0.39
C SER A 25 -13.47 7.33 -0.95
N LEU A 26 -13.01 8.55 -0.67
CA LEU A 26 -11.67 9.01 -1.09
C LEU A 26 -10.56 8.18 -0.43
N ASN A 27 -10.66 7.91 0.87
CA ASN A 27 -9.67 7.11 1.59
C ASN A 27 -9.64 5.63 1.15
N THR A 28 -10.76 5.08 0.69
CA THR A 28 -10.87 3.65 0.36
C THR A 28 -10.75 3.34 -1.12
N LYS A 29 -11.26 4.23 -1.99
CA LYS A 29 -11.37 4.01 -3.45
C LYS A 29 -10.59 5.01 -4.29
N GLY A 30 -10.05 6.08 -3.69
CA GLY A 30 -9.42 7.18 -4.43
C GLY A 30 -10.42 8.11 -5.13
N ILE A 31 -9.90 9.13 -5.83
CA ILE A 31 -10.71 10.08 -6.61
C ILE A 31 -11.11 9.40 -7.93
N SER A 32 -12.39 9.45 -8.31
CA SER A 32 -12.82 8.88 -9.59
C SER A 32 -12.20 9.63 -10.78
N PRO A 33 -11.87 8.96 -11.89
CA PRO A 33 -11.23 9.59 -13.06
C PRO A 33 -12.00 10.82 -13.59
N GLY A 34 -13.33 10.76 -13.58
CA GLY A 34 -14.17 11.88 -14.01
C GLY A 34 -14.07 13.13 -13.13
N VAL A 35 -13.77 12.98 -11.84
CA VAL A 35 -13.53 14.10 -10.92
C VAL A 35 -12.12 14.65 -11.12
N GLN A 36 -11.12 13.79 -11.36
CA GLN A 36 -9.74 14.24 -11.65
C GLN A 36 -9.69 15.11 -12.92
N ALA A 37 -10.38 14.69 -13.98
CA ALA A 37 -10.52 15.45 -15.23
C ALA A 37 -11.21 16.82 -15.02
N LEU A 38 -12.20 16.89 -14.12
CA LEU A 38 -12.93 18.12 -13.81
C LEU A 38 -12.08 19.15 -13.04
N PHE A 39 -11.08 18.68 -12.28
CA PHE A 39 -10.17 19.53 -11.52
C PHE A 39 -8.84 19.80 -12.25
N GLY A 40 -8.69 19.35 -13.50
CA GLY A 40 -7.43 19.54 -14.24
C GLY A 40 -6.24 18.84 -13.58
N ILE A 41 -6.51 17.84 -12.75
CA ILE A 41 -5.47 16.96 -12.23
C ILE A 41 -5.17 16.00 -13.38
N GLU A 42 -4.22 16.37 -14.24
CA GLU A 42 -3.63 15.45 -15.21
C GLU A 42 -3.03 14.30 -14.40
N SER A 43 -3.70 13.14 -14.41
CA SER A 43 -3.07 11.91 -14.01
C SER A 43 -1.93 11.66 -14.99
N GLU A 44 -0.69 11.65 -14.50
CA GLU A 44 0.50 11.20 -15.27
C GLU A 44 0.37 9.76 -15.82
N ASP A 45 -0.73 9.06 -15.52
CA ASP A 45 -0.99 7.67 -15.87
C ASP A 45 -1.64 7.43 -17.26
N GLU A 46 -1.97 8.47 -18.04
CA GLU A 46 -2.55 8.27 -19.39
C GLU A 46 -1.59 8.62 -20.54
N ALA A 47 -0.40 8.01 -20.53
CA ALA A 47 0.24 7.64 -21.79
C ALA A 47 -0.53 6.44 -22.38
N ALA A 48 -1.58 6.74 -23.14
CA ALA A 48 -2.45 5.78 -23.81
C ALA A 48 -1.63 4.76 -24.63
N GLY A 49 -1.30 3.61 -24.04
CA GLY A 49 -0.62 2.51 -24.71
C GLY A 49 0.26 1.61 -23.84
N SER A 50 0.77 2.08 -22.69
CA SER A 50 1.53 1.21 -21.79
C SER A 50 0.68 0.77 -20.59
N ASN A 51 0.43 -0.52 -20.47
CA ASN A 51 -0.05 -1.13 -19.21
C ASN A 51 0.95 -0.98 -18.05
N GLN A 52 2.12 -0.41 -18.32
CA GLN A 52 3.16 -0.17 -17.32
C GLN A 52 2.85 1.07 -16.49
N PHE A 53 2.99 0.94 -15.18
CA PHE A 53 2.85 2.03 -14.23
C PHE A 53 3.91 1.89 -13.13
N ARG A 54 4.18 2.99 -12.42
CA ARG A 54 5.07 2.96 -11.26
C ARG A 54 4.26 2.65 -10.01
N TRP A 55 4.34 1.42 -9.51
CA TRP A 55 3.66 1.01 -8.31
C TRP A 55 4.46 1.39 -7.06
N ASN A 56 3.89 2.24 -6.22
CA ASN A 56 4.42 2.58 -4.90
C ASN A 56 3.55 1.93 -3.81
N TRP A 57 4.16 1.13 -2.92
CA TRP A 57 3.46 0.43 -1.84
C TRP A 57 3.76 0.95 -0.44
N CYS A 58 4.75 1.84 -0.26
CA CYS A 58 5.00 2.50 1.01
C CYS A 58 4.60 3.97 0.95
N ASP A 59 3.29 4.18 1.06
CA ASP A 59 2.67 5.52 1.11
C ASP A 59 3.23 6.36 2.28
N THR A 60 3.64 5.71 3.37
CA THR A 60 4.20 6.33 4.57
C THR A 60 5.39 5.52 5.11
N LYS A 61 6.02 6.00 6.19
CA LYS A 61 7.16 5.32 6.81
C LYS A 61 6.76 3.93 7.32
N VAL A 62 7.56 2.93 6.96
CA VAL A 62 7.35 1.53 7.34
C VAL A 62 7.90 1.29 8.75
N ALA A 63 7.10 0.63 9.59
CA ALA A 63 7.44 0.22 10.95
C ALA A 63 7.71 -1.28 11.07
N ALA A 64 7.07 -2.11 10.23
CA ALA A 64 7.39 -3.53 10.14
C ALA A 64 7.07 -4.09 8.75
N ILE A 65 7.83 -5.10 8.36
CA ILE A 65 7.65 -5.90 7.15
C ILE A 65 7.51 -7.35 7.60
N ILE A 66 6.43 -8.00 7.20
CA ILE A 66 6.11 -9.36 7.60
C ILE A 66 5.89 -10.17 6.34
N ARG A 67 6.72 -11.19 6.15
CA ARG A 67 6.53 -12.20 5.13
C ARG A 67 5.92 -13.43 5.81
N PRO A 68 4.62 -13.73 5.56
CA PRO A 68 3.94 -14.85 6.20
C PRO A 68 4.76 -16.13 6.13
N ASP A 69 4.79 -16.88 7.23
CA ASP A 69 5.49 -18.16 7.39
C ASP A 69 7.03 -18.14 7.23
N GLU A 70 7.63 -16.99 6.92
CA GLU A 70 9.08 -16.86 6.73
C GLU A 70 9.73 -16.04 7.85
N PHE A 71 9.46 -14.74 7.91
CA PHE A 71 10.09 -13.85 8.89
C PHE A 71 9.30 -12.55 9.09
N LYS A 72 9.62 -11.85 10.18
CA LYS A 72 9.15 -10.49 10.45
C LYS A 72 10.35 -9.61 10.76
N ILE A 73 10.46 -8.48 10.07
CA ILE A 73 11.44 -7.43 10.35
C ILE A 73 10.68 -6.23 10.89
N SER A 74 11.01 -5.77 12.10
CA SER A 74 10.30 -4.65 12.74
C SER A 74 11.25 -3.65 13.40
N GLN A 75 10.85 -2.39 13.41
CA GLN A 75 11.60 -1.32 14.05
C GLN A 75 11.32 -1.33 15.56
N GLN A 76 12.37 -1.52 16.36
CA GLN A 76 12.36 -1.45 17.83
C GLN A 76 13.29 -0.32 18.27
N GLY A 77 12.72 0.83 18.62
CA GLY A 77 13.48 2.04 18.86
C GLY A 77 14.22 2.49 17.60
N SER A 78 15.55 2.55 17.66
CA SER A 78 16.40 2.91 16.52
C SER A 78 16.87 1.71 15.68
N ASN A 79 16.57 0.49 16.11
CA ASN A 79 17.11 -0.72 15.50
C ASN A 79 16.04 -1.47 14.71
N TRP A 80 16.42 -2.09 13.61
CA TRP A 80 15.59 -3.07 12.92
C TRP A 80 15.91 -4.46 13.46
N VAL A 81 14.88 -5.23 13.80
CA VAL A 81 15.01 -6.57 14.40
C VAL A 81 14.25 -7.56 13.53
N ARG A 82 14.93 -8.64 13.14
CA ARG A 82 14.32 -9.80 12.50
C ARG A 82 13.91 -10.78 13.60
N ASP A 83 12.60 -11.01 13.69
CA ASP A 83 12.00 -11.98 14.59
C ASP A 83 12.28 -13.39 14.07
N GLY A 84 12.65 -14.28 14.99
CA GLY A 84 12.97 -15.69 14.74
C GLY A 84 13.03 -16.44 16.07
N LYS A 85 13.68 -17.61 16.09
CA LYS A 85 13.96 -18.32 17.37
C LYS A 85 14.81 -17.48 18.31
N GLU A 86 15.77 -16.76 17.75
CA GLU A 86 16.56 -15.74 18.44
C GLU A 86 16.46 -14.43 17.64
N PRO A 87 15.97 -13.33 18.24
CA PRO A 87 15.86 -12.06 17.54
C PRO A 87 17.23 -11.52 17.12
N GLN A 88 17.39 -11.26 15.83
CA GLN A 88 18.62 -10.74 15.23
C GLN A 88 18.47 -9.25 14.89
N VAL A 89 19.50 -8.45 15.17
CA VAL A 89 19.53 -7.06 14.70
C VAL A 89 19.90 -7.05 13.24
N VAL A 90 19.11 -6.36 12.43
CA VAL A 90 19.37 -6.17 10.99
C VAL A 90 20.06 -4.82 10.81
N ASP A 91 20.99 -4.73 9.86
CA ASP A 91 21.67 -3.48 9.57
C ASP A 91 20.66 -2.40 9.15
N PHE A 92 20.63 -1.32 9.92
CA PHE A 92 19.68 -0.21 9.71
C PHE A 92 19.83 0.40 8.32
N VAL A 93 21.07 0.62 7.87
CA VAL A 93 21.34 1.27 6.58
C VAL A 93 20.90 0.37 5.44
N ALA A 94 21.10 -0.94 5.56
CA ALA A 94 20.65 -1.91 4.57
C ALA A 94 19.12 -1.94 4.45
N VAL A 95 18.38 -1.93 5.56
CA VAL A 95 16.90 -1.91 5.54
C VAL A 95 16.39 -0.62 4.89
N GLU A 96 16.91 0.55 5.28
CA GLU A 96 16.46 1.83 4.71
C GLU A 96 16.81 1.95 3.22
N LYS A 97 17.99 1.46 2.79
CA LYS A 97 18.35 1.41 1.36
C LYS A 97 17.44 0.48 0.58
N TRP A 98 17.15 -0.70 1.14
CA TRP A 98 16.22 -1.64 0.53
C TRP A 98 14.83 -1.03 0.40
N LEU A 99 14.31 -0.39 1.46
CA LEU A 99 13.04 0.32 1.41
C LEU A 99 13.06 1.38 0.30
N ALA A 100 14.08 2.25 0.26
CA ALA A 100 14.18 3.31 -0.75
C ALA A 100 14.18 2.78 -2.20
N LYS A 101 14.85 1.65 -2.45
CA LYS A 101 14.92 1.00 -3.78
C LYS A 101 13.62 0.27 -4.14
N SER A 102 13.05 -0.46 -3.17
CA SER A 102 11.98 -1.42 -3.41
C SER A 102 10.58 -0.83 -3.23
N CYS A 103 10.46 0.37 -2.66
CA CYS A 103 9.18 1.00 -2.37
C CYS A 103 8.36 1.34 -3.61
N ALA A 104 9.06 1.79 -4.67
CA ALA A 104 8.44 2.20 -5.92
C ALA A 104 9.08 1.44 -7.09
N VAL A 105 8.35 0.47 -7.65
CA VAL A 105 8.81 -0.43 -8.69
C VAL A 105 7.96 -0.29 -9.96
N SER A 106 8.52 -0.66 -11.11
CA SER A 106 7.73 -0.78 -12.33
C SER A 106 6.82 -2.01 -12.24
N ALA A 107 5.56 -1.84 -12.62
CA ALA A 107 4.54 -2.87 -12.62
C ALA A 107 3.73 -2.82 -13.92
N GLU A 108 3.14 -3.93 -14.31
CA GLU A 108 2.24 -4.01 -15.46
C GLU A 108 0.83 -4.38 -15.00
N LYS A 109 -0.14 -3.52 -15.29
CA LYS A 109 -1.54 -3.70 -14.92
C LYS A 109 -2.14 -4.85 -15.70
N LEU A 110 -2.86 -5.72 -15.00
CA LEU A 110 -3.60 -6.83 -15.58
C LEU A 110 -5.10 -6.56 -15.51
N ALA A 111 -5.85 -7.15 -16.44
CA ALA A 111 -7.29 -7.27 -16.29
C ALA A 111 -7.59 -8.10 -15.03
N ALA A 112 -8.58 -7.67 -14.24
CA ALA A 112 -9.02 -8.44 -13.08
C ALA A 112 -9.53 -9.81 -13.56
N ALA A 113 -8.89 -10.89 -13.13
CA ALA A 113 -9.37 -12.25 -13.39
C ALA A 113 -10.42 -12.60 -12.34
N GLU A 114 -11.62 -13.01 -12.77
CA GLU A 114 -12.77 -13.22 -11.88
C GLU A 114 -12.64 -14.42 -10.92
N ASP A 115 -11.64 -15.29 -11.06
CA ASP A 115 -11.50 -16.54 -10.28
C ASP A 115 -10.07 -16.81 -9.76
N THR A 116 -9.35 -15.78 -9.31
CA THR A 116 -8.00 -15.99 -8.73
C THR A 116 -7.99 -15.85 -7.21
N THR A 117 -7.61 -16.93 -6.52
CA THR A 117 -7.34 -16.90 -5.07
C THR A 117 -6.01 -16.20 -4.81
N PHE A 118 -6.06 -15.11 -4.04
CA PHE A 118 -4.89 -14.35 -3.62
C PHE A 118 -4.59 -14.62 -2.15
N MET A 119 -3.35 -15.00 -1.85
CA MET A 119 -2.85 -15.20 -0.48
C MET A 119 -1.95 -14.04 -0.07
N PRO A 120 -1.87 -13.69 1.23
CA PRO A 120 -0.93 -12.67 1.71
C PRO A 120 0.51 -13.05 1.34
N ALA A 121 1.22 -12.15 0.65
CA ALA A 121 2.63 -12.30 0.30
C ALA A 121 3.53 -11.38 1.14
N LEU A 122 3.03 -10.18 1.46
CA LEU A 122 3.71 -9.24 2.34
C LEU A 122 2.67 -8.45 3.14
N LEU A 123 2.87 -8.36 4.45
CA LEU A 123 2.16 -7.41 5.29
C LEU A 123 3.13 -6.31 5.69
N VAL A 124 2.69 -5.07 5.54
CA VAL A 124 3.47 -3.87 5.82
C VAL A 124 2.76 -3.09 6.90
N LYS A 125 3.37 -2.99 8.09
CA LYS A 125 2.88 -2.14 9.16
C LYS A 125 3.54 -0.78 9.03
N PHE A 126 2.73 0.27 9.02
CA PHE A 126 3.18 1.65 8.94
C PHE A 126 3.28 2.28 10.33
N VAL A 127 4.04 3.38 10.43
CA VAL A 127 4.23 4.11 11.70
C VAL A 127 2.93 4.74 12.23
N ASP A 128 1.96 5.01 11.35
CA ASP A 128 0.63 5.51 11.69
C ASP A 128 -0.30 4.41 12.25
N GLY A 129 0.16 3.16 12.27
CA GLY A 129 -0.59 1.99 12.75
C GLY A 129 -1.38 1.24 11.67
N HIS A 130 -1.49 1.78 10.45
CA HIS A 130 -2.12 1.08 9.33
C HIS A 130 -1.33 -0.19 8.95
N VAL A 131 -2.04 -1.20 8.45
CA VAL A 131 -1.43 -2.42 7.91
C VAL A 131 -1.87 -2.61 6.47
N GLY A 132 -0.92 -2.49 5.56
CA GLY A 132 -1.09 -2.86 4.16
C GLY A 132 -0.89 -4.35 3.95
N ILE A 133 -1.71 -4.97 3.10
CA ILE A 133 -1.57 -6.38 2.73
C ILE A 133 -1.42 -6.48 1.21
N ILE A 134 -0.21 -6.82 0.78
CA ILE A 134 0.11 -7.16 -0.61
C ILE A 134 -0.16 -8.65 -0.75
N ARG A 135 -1.03 -9.02 -1.68
CA ARG A 135 -1.39 -10.43 -1.92
C ARG A 135 -0.80 -10.91 -3.23
N ARG A 136 -0.49 -12.19 -3.32
CA ARG A 136 0.02 -12.86 -4.52
C ARG A 136 -0.79 -14.13 -4.78
N ASN A 137 -1.05 -14.44 -6.05
CA ASN A 137 -1.68 -15.71 -6.45
C ASN A 137 -0.61 -16.71 -6.93
N ALA A 138 -1.02 -17.94 -7.26
CA ALA A 138 -0.12 -18.99 -7.73
C ALA A 138 0.54 -18.69 -9.09
N ALA A 139 -0.05 -17.80 -9.90
CA ALA A 139 0.51 -17.36 -11.18
C ALA A 139 1.58 -16.26 -11.03
N GLY A 140 1.83 -15.79 -9.80
CA GLY A 140 2.79 -14.71 -9.52
C GLY A 140 2.21 -13.30 -9.66
N ASN A 141 0.90 -13.16 -9.90
CA ASN A 141 0.26 -11.85 -9.98
C ASN A 141 0.02 -11.30 -8.58
N TYR A 142 0.15 -9.99 -8.45
CA TYR A 142 -0.05 -9.24 -7.22
C TYR A 142 -1.41 -8.56 -7.20
N SER A 143 -1.97 -8.41 -5.99
CA SER A 143 -3.15 -7.58 -5.73
C SER A 143 -2.89 -6.61 -4.59
N TRP A 144 -3.11 -5.33 -4.86
CA TRP A 144 -2.99 -4.23 -3.89
C TRP A 144 -4.05 -3.17 -4.16
N LYS A 145 -4.76 -2.73 -3.12
CA LYS A 145 -5.83 -1.71 -3.21
C LYS A 145 -6.84 -1.95 -4.36
N GLY A 146 -7.16 -3.22 -4.63
CA GLY A 146 -8.11 -3.61 -5.68
C GLY A 146 -7.54 -3.63 -7.10
N GLN A 147 -6.26 -3.31 -7.29
CA GLN A 147 -5.56 -3.41 -8.57
C GLN A 147 -4.82 -4.75 -8.66
N VAL A 148 -4.83 -5.37 -9.84
CA VAL A 148 -4.08 -6.60 -10.14
C VAL A 148 -2.99 -6.27 -11.15
N PHE A 149 -1.77 -6.74 -10.90
CA PHE A 149 -0.61 -6.43 -11.72
C PHE A 149 0.49 -7.49 -11.58
N THR A 150 1.47 -7.47 -12.48
CA THR A 150 2.75 -8.16 -12.31
C THR A 150 3.84 -7.15 -11.94
N ALA A 151 4.81 -7.57 -11.14
CA ALA A 151 5.94 -6.72 -10.76
C ALA A 151 7.20 -7.59 -10.56
N PRO A 152 7.91 -8.00 -11.62
CA PRO A 152 9.09 -8.86 -11.51
C PRO A 152 10.19 -8.26 -10.63
N ALA A 153 10.35 -6.94 -10.66
CA ALA A 153 11.30 -6.23 -9.79
C ALA A 153 10.93 -6.35 -8.30
N PHE A 154 9.65 -6.52 -7.98
CA PHE A 154 9.21 -6.75 -6.61
C PHE A 154 9.51 -8.18 -6.13
N ASP A 155 9.42 -9.18 -7.02
CA ASP A 155 9.85 -10.55 -6.68
C ASP A 155 11.32 -10.57 -6.26
N ALA A 156 12.19 -9.94 -7.05
CA ALA A 156 13.61 -9.80 -6.71
C ALA A 156 13.82 -9.02 -5.41
N ALA A 157 13.05 -7.96 -5.17
CA ALA A 157 13.11 -7.21 -3.91
C ALA A 157 12.72 -8.07 -2.69
N LEU A 158 11.74 -8.95 -2.82
CA LEU A 158 11.34 -9.86 -1.74
C LEU A 158 12.43 -10.90 -1.43
N GLU A 159 13.14 -11.37 -2.45
CA GLU A 159 14.31 -12.24 -2.27
C GLU A 159 15.45 -11.51 -1.55
N GLU A 160 15.82 -10.31 -2.01
CA GLU A 160 16.85 -9.46 -1.37
C GLU A 160 16.55 -9.18 0.12
N LEU A 161 15.26 -9.10 0.49
CA LEU A 161 14.84 -8.82 1.87
C LEU A 161 15.25 -9.92 2.87
N SER A 162 15.28 -11.19 2.44
CA SER A 162 15.68 -12.31 3.30
C SER A 162 17.19 -12.32 3.54
N GLU A 163 17.96 -11.77 2.59
CA GLU A 163 19.43 -11.75 2.60
C GLU A 163 20.03 -10.49 3.25
N LEU A 164 19.19 -9.60 3.81
CA LEU A 164 19.71 -8.40 4.47
C LEU A 164 20.73 -8.75 5.57
N PRO A 165 21.88 -8.04 5.62
CA PRO A 165 22.97 -8.35 6.53
C PRO A 165 22.60 -8.06 7.99
N GLU A 166 23.22 -8.82 8.89
CA GLU A 166 23.13 -8.57 10.33
C GLU A 166 23.78 -7.23 10.69
N GLY A 167 23.10 -6.48 11.55
CA GLY A 167 23.57 -5.21 12.08
C GLY A 167 24.34 -5.38 13.38
N ARG A 168 25.23 -4.44 13.69
CA ARG A 168 25.87 -4.38 15.01
C ARG A 168 24.94 -3.71 16.01
N ARG A 169 24.74 -4.34 17.17
CA ARG A 169 24.13 -3.67 18.33
C ARG A 169 25.02 -2.49 18.71
N LYS A 170 24.48 -1.28 18.62
CA LYS A 170 25.08 -0.08 19.23
C LYS A 170 24.70 0.00 20.70
#